data_AF-A0A382BCT7-F1
#
_entry.id   AF-A0A382BCT7-F1
#
_cell.length_a   1.000
_cell.length_b   1.000
_cell.length_c   1.000
_cell.angle_alpha   90.00
_cell.angle_beta   90.00
_cell.angle_gamma   90.00
#
_symmetry.space_group_name_H-M   'P 1'
#
loop_
_entity.id
_entity.type
_entity.pdbx_description
1 polymer ?
#
loop_
_entity_poly.entity_id
_entity_poly.type
_entity_poly.pdbx_seq_one_letter_code
_entity_poly.pdbx_strand_id
1 'polypeptide(L)'
;MSNDAYDPSEHIDWDYWETQGEDAFENFEWLVHLCEVFNRPIPKPTFSLLNWKENPFDSIDEVPDQWITWPEDYIWSSNHTSIPEEHRQMWLHVAALICRSPGITVSGNDISVTGRFGTEFKLEMKPDLSDWNEIEHPHGDDCVPEELHHLLKEPRTVVINGERVLSNENYVPETVYLCWECPRGIPTPVGLYSLLLAMLDETKVWEYLLDYIAAECWACHDTGFLHRDQFPSDLTIDPSGGLYLCFWCGPDAPEQH
;
A
#
# COMPACT_ATOMS: atom_id res chain seq x y z
N MET A 1 2.83 -1.55 48.05
CA MET A 1 1.71 -1.77 47.13
C MET A 1 2.28 -2.70 46.07
N SER A 2 1.74 -3.91 45.91
CA SER A 2 2.16 -4.75 44.79
C SER A 2 1.89 -3.94 43.53
N ASN A 3 2.92 -3.74 42.70
CA ASN A 3 2.64 -3.47 41.30
C ASN A 3 2.02 -4.76 40.82
N ASP A 4 0.70 -4.83 40.79
CA ASP A 4 0.01 -5.83 40.00
C ASP A 4 0.56 -5.62 38.59
N ALA A 5 1.43 -6.53 38.16
CA ALA A 5 2.09 -6.45 36.87
C ALA A 5 0.99 -6.46 35.81
N TYR A 6 1.07 -5.56 34.84
CA TYR A 6 0.15 -5.53 33.72
C TYR A 6 0.05 -6.93 33.10
N ASP A 7 -1.15 -7.53 33.13
CA ASP A 7 -1.43 -8.81 32.49
C ASP A 7 -2.19 -8.54 31.17
N PRO A 8 -1.54 -8.69 30.00
CA PRO A 8 -2.18 -8.49 28.70
C PRO A 8 -3.43 -9.35 28.51
N SER A 9 -3.50 -10.54 29.10
CA SER A 9 -4.58 -11.50 28.88
C SER A 9 -5.94 -11.02 29.41
N GLU A 10 -5.94 -10.18 30.45
CA GLU A 10 -7.14 -9.56 31.02
C GLU A 10 -7.71 -8.44 30.14
N HIS A 11 -6.97 -8.03 29.11
CA HIS A 11 -7.29 -6.90 28.23
C HIS A 11 -7.64 -7.32 26.79
N ILE A 12 -7.60 -8.62 26.50
CA ILE A 12 -8.10 -9.21 25.26
C ILE A 12 -9.63 -9.34 25.38
N ASP A 13 -10.35 -8.86 24.37
CA ASP A 13 -11.82 -9.00 24.29
C ASP A 13 -12.19 -10.38 23.71
N TRP A 14 -12.08 -11.41 24.55
CA TRP A 14 -12.34 -12.79 24.15
C TRP A 14 -13.75 -13.00 23.60
N ASP A 15 -14.76 -12.33 24.18
CA ASP A 15 -16.14 -12.44 23.73
C ASP A 15 -16.30 -11.92 22.30
N TYR A 16 -15.66 -10.79 21.96
CA TYR A 16 -15.67 -10.27 20.59
C TYR A 16 -15.07 -11.28 19.61
N TRP A 17 -13.86 -11.78 19.89
CA TRP A 17 -13.15 -12.68 18.97
C TRP A 17 -13.84 -14.04 18.82
N GLU A 18 -14.39 -14.59 19.90
CA GLU A 18 -15.19 -15.82 19.84
C GLU A 18 -16.46 -15.67 18.97
N THR A 19 -17.06 -14.47 18.91
CA THR A 19 -18.23 -14.23 18.05
C THR A 19 -17.88 -14.13 16.56
N GLN A 20 -16.62 -13.87 16.21
CA GLN A 20 -16.16 -13.78 14.81
C GLN A 20 -15.86 -15.17 14.19
N GLY A 21 -15.86 -16.24 15.00
CA GLY A 21 -15.62 -17.62 14.54
C GLY A 21 -14.15 -18.07 14.68
N GLU A 22 -13.88 -19.35 14.40
CA GLU A 22 -12.55 -19.96 14.61
C GLU A 22 -11.45 -19.28 13.77
N ASP A 23 -11.76 -18.82 12.56
CA ASP A 23 -10.81 -18.16 11.64
C ASP A 23 -10.43 -16.74 12.08
N ALA A 24 -11.12 -16.17 13.08
CA ALA A 24 -10.87 -14.81 13.55
C ALA A 24 -9.53 -14.67 14.28
N PHE A 25 -9.00 -15.78 14.83
CA PHE A 25 -7.72 -15.82 15.54
C PHE A 25 -6.52 -16.05 14.61
N GLU A 26 -6.73 -16.07 13.29
CA GLU A 26 -5.71 -16.44 12.30
C GLU A 26 -5.62 -15.42 11.15
N ASN A 27 -5.96 -14.17 11.43
CA ASN A 27 -5.94 -13.08 10.46
C ASN A 27 -5.03 -11.93 10.92
N PHE A 28 -4.82 -10.97 10.02
CA PHE A 28 -3.96 -9.82 10.27
C PHE A 28 -4.48 -8.91 11.39
N GLU A 29 -5.81 -8.70 11.48
CA GLU A 29 -6.44 -7.93 12.55
C GLU A 29 -6.11 -8.49 13.94
N TRP A 30 -6.13 -9.81 14.10
CA TRP A 30 -5.77 -10.48 15.35
C TRP A 30 -4.31 -10.20 15.75
N LEU A 31 -3.38 -10.29 14.80
CA LEU A 31 -1.97 -9.96 15.06
C LEU A 31 -1.81 -8.51 15.54
N VAL A 32 -2.47 -7.57 14.87
CA VAL A 32 -2.45 -6.14 15.24
C VAL A 32 -3.03 -5.94 16.64
N HIS A 33 -4.16 -6.59 16.94
CA HIS A 33 -4.81 -6.54 18.25
C HIS A 33 -3.90 -7.05 19.36
N LEU A 34 -3.29 -8.22 19.19
CA LEU A 34 -2.36 -8.77 20.19
C LEU A 34 -1.16 -7.84 20.41
N CYS A 35 -0.58 -7.30 19.35
CA CYS A 35 0.52 -6.36 19.47
C CYS A 35 0.11 -5.10 20.24
N GLU A 36 -1.10 -4.56 20.00
CA GLU A 36 -1.65 -3.42 20.72
C GLU A 36 -1.81 -3.71 22.19
N VAL A 37 -2.44 -4.83 22.55
CA VAL A 37 -2.69 -5.20 23.95
C VAL A 37 -1.38 -5.39 24.70
N PHE A 38 -0.43 -6.16 24.15
CA PHE A 38 0.85 -6.44 24.82
C PHE A 38 1.75 -5.20 24.97
N ASN A 39 1.54 -4.18 24.15
CA ASN A 39 2.33 -2.94 24.20
C ASN A 39 1.53 -1.72 24.66
N ARG A 40 0.25 -1.89 25.04
CA ARG A 40 -0.65 -0.83 25.53
C ARG A 40 -0.07 -0.01 26.69
N PRO A 41 0.70 -0.58 27.65
CA PRO A 41 1.29 0.20 28.73
C PRO A 41 2.36 1.19 28.28
N ILE A 42 2.90 1.04 27.06
CA ILE A 42 3.89 1.95 26.51
C ILE A 42 3.17 3.26 26.14
N PRO A 43 3.57 4.41 26.70
CA PRO A 43 2.90 5.68 26.44
C PRO A 43 2.81 5.95 24.93
N LYS A 44 1.59 6.16 24.42
CA LYS A 44 1.42 6.66 23.06
C LYS A 44 1.95 8.10 23.03
N PRO A 45 2.86 8.48 22.13
CA PRO A 45 3.19 9.88 21.94
C PRO A 45 1.88 10.64 21.69
N THR A 46 1.67 11.72 22.44
CA THR A 46 0.56 12.64 22.21
C THR A 46 0.91 13.43 20.96
N PHE A 47 0.73 12.83 19.79
CA PHE A 47 0.63 13.61 18.56
C PHE A 47 -0.55 14.56 18.78
N SER A 48 -0.28 15.87 18.83
CA SER A 48 -1.37 16.85 18.80
C SER A 48 -2.16 16.57 17.53
N LEU A 49 -3.37 16.02 17.71
CA LEU A 49 -4.34 15.61 16.69
C LEU A 49 -4.88 16.78 15.84
N LEU A 50 -4.09 17.82 15.57
CA LEU A 50 -4.59 19.08 15.03
C LEU A 50 -3.80 19.68 13.87
N ASN A 51 -2.73 19.08 13.36
CA ASN A 51 -2.10 19.56 12.12
C ASN A 51 -1.46 18.42 11.32
N TRP A 52 -2.29 17.65 10.61
CA TRP A 52 -1.90 16.79 9.48
C TRP A 52 -1.19 17.55 8.33
N LYS A 53 -1.03 18.87 8.47
CA LYS A 53 -0.22 19.72 7.59
C LYS A 53 1.27 19.72 7.92
N GLU A 54 1.68 19.24 9.09
CA GLU A 54 3.09 19.14 9.47
C GLU A 54 3.57 17.70 9.35
N ASN A 55 4.79 17.54 8.86
CA ASN A 55 5.41 16.26 8.56
C ASN A 55 5.48 15.41 9.85
N PRO A 56 4.94 14.17 9.88
CA PRO A 56 4.89 13.33 11.09
C PRO A 56 6.28 13.02 11.70
N PHE A 57 7.37 13.37 11.00
CA PHE A 57 8.75 13.16 11.41
C PHE A 57 9.43 14.37 12.08
N ASP A 58 8.79 15.56 12.15
CA ASP A 58 9.46 16.79 12.61
C ASP A 58 9.50 16.98 14.14
N SER A 59 8.87 16.11 14.93
CA SER A 59 8.81 16.25 16.40
C SER A 59 9.14 14.96 17.18
N ILE A 60 10.24 14.29 16.83
CA ILE A 60 10.74 13.14 17.60
C ILE A 60 11.58 13.65 18.78
N ASP A 61 10.92 14.09 19.86
CA ASP A 61 11.56 14.17 21.18
C ASP A 61 11.56 12.78 21.83
N GLU A 62 12.70 12.43 22.45
CA GLU A 62 13.03 11.13 23.05
C GLU A 62 11.97 10.58 24.02
N VAL A 63 11.02 9.79 23.51
CA VAL A 63 10.19 8.85 24.27
C VAL A 63 10.68 7.44 23.92
N PRO A 64 10.61 6.42 24.80
CA PRO A 64 10.97 5.05 24.42
C PRO A 64 9.91 4.54 23.43
N ASP A 65 10.12 4.86 22.15
CA ASP A 65 9.05 4.96 21.14
C ASP A 65 8.74 3.64 20.43
N GLN A 66 9.21 2.52 20.97
CA GLN A 66 9.19 1.23 20.27
C GLN A 66 8.37 0.24 21.06
N TRP A 67 7.31 -0.28 20.43
CA TRP A 67 6.72 -1.54 20.86
C TRP A 67 7.81 -2.61 20.82
N ILE A 68 7.99 -3.32 21.93
CA ILE A 68 9.09 -4.29 22.13
C ILE A 68 8.58 -5.67 22.52
N THR A 69 7.33 -5.78 22.98
CA THR A 69 6.77 -7.02 23.49
C THR A 69 6.10 -7.77 22.34
N TRP A 70 6.63 -8.93 21.98
CA TRP A 70 6.03 -9.84 21.00
C TRP A 70 5.11 -10.85 21.71
N PRO A 71 3.86 -11.06 21.24
CA PRO A 71 2.88 -11.92 21.92
C PRO A 71 3.08 -13.42 21.61
N GLU A 72 4.22 -13.99 22.00
CA GLU A 72 4.62 -15.37 21.63
C GLU A 72 3.55 -16.44 21.90
N ASP A 73 2.93 -16.41 23.08
CA ASP A 73 2.02 -17.47 23.53
C ASP A 73 0.61 -17.43 22.90
N TYR A 74 0.28 -16.35 22.18
CA TYR A 74 -1.08 -16.07 21.69
C TYR A 74 -1.20 -16.05 20.16
N ILE A 75 -0.08 -16.17 19.45
CA ILE A 75 -0.08 -16.32 17.99
C ILE A 75 -0.26 -17.80 17.67
N TRP A 76 -1.49 -18.21 17.32
CA TRP A 76 -1.77 -19.59 16.91
C TRP A 76 -1.26 -19.89 15.50
N SER A 77 -0.75 -21.11 15.34
CA SER A 77 0.24 -21.47 14.32
C SER A 77 -0.31 -22.27 13.13
N SER A 78 -1.64 -22.29 12.90
CA SER A 78 -2.18 -23.06 11.77
C SER A 78 -1.80 -22.43 10.43
N ASN A 79 -1.94 -21.09 10.35
CA ASN A 79 -1.87 -20.35 9.08
C ASN A 79 -0.73 -19.32 9.02
N HIS A 80 -0.23 -18.83 10.15
CA HIS A 80 0.94 -17.95 10.16
C HIS A 80 2.22 -18.80 10.13
N THR A 81 2.83 -18.91 8.95
CA THR A 81 4.22 -19.37 8.82
C THR A 81 5.05 -18.66 9.88
N SER A 82 5.71 -19.42 10.77
CA SER A 82 6.38 -18.90 11.96
C SER A 82 7.14 -17.61 11.65
N ILE A 83 6.65 -16.46 12.12
CA ILE A 83 7.28 -15.17 11.85
C ILE A 83 8.72 -15.23 12.41
N PRO A 84 9.74 -15.07 11.56
CA PRO A 84 11.13 -15.12 11.99
C PRO A 84 11.41 -14.07 13.06
N GLU A 85 12.23 -14.40 14.07
CA GLU A 85 12.51 -13.52 15.20
C GLU A 85 13.03 -12.15 14.74
N GLU A 86 13.88 -12.16 13.72
CA GLU A 86 14.46 -10.98 13.07
C GLU A 86 13.41 -10.06 12.41
N HIS A 87 12.20 -10.56 12.12
CA HIS A 87 11.11 -9.77 11.50
C HIS A 87 10.13 -9.22 12.53
N ARG A 88 10.08 -9.77 13.75
CA ARG A 88 9.08 -9.43 14.78
C ARG A 88 9.08 -7.96 15.14
N GLN A 89 10.27 -7.36 15.28
CA GLN A 89 10.38 -5.93 15.59
C GLN A 89 9.74 -5.04 14.50
N MET A 90 9.87 -5.42 13.23
CA MET A 90 9.25 -4.68 12.14
C MET A 90 7.73 -4.87 12.11
N TRP A 91 7.23 -6.06 12.42
CA TRP A 91 5.79 -6.27 12.61
C TRP A 91 5.23 -5.43 13.76
N LEU A 92 5.96 -5.27 14.86
CA LEU A 92 5.58 -4.35 15.93
C LEU A 92 5.53 -2.90 15.44
N HIS A 93 6.44 -2.47 14.55
CA HIS A 93 6.39 -1.15 13.93
C HIS A 93 5.17 -0.97 13.03
N VAL A 94 4.80 -1.98 12.23
CA VAL A 94 3.58 -1.98 11.42
C VAL A 94 2.34 -1.85 12.31
N ALA A 95 2.20 -2.70 13.32
CA ALA A 95 1.05 -2.67 14.22
C ALA A 95 0.97 -1.34 14.99
N ALA A 96 2.11 -0.80 15.44
CA ALA A 96 2.18 0.50 16.07
C ALA A 96 1.73 1.62 15.12
N LEU A 97 2.15 1.60 13.85
CA LEU A 97 1.71 2.57 12.84
C LEU A 97 0.19 2.52 12.66
N ILE A 98 -0.38 1.33 12.50
CA ILE A 98 -1.82 1.12 12.36
C ILE A 98 -2.57 1.68 13.56
N CYS A 99 -2.21 1.28 14.79
CA CYS A 99 -2.91 1.71 16.00
C CYS A 99 -2.74 3.18 16.35
N ARG A 100 -1.74 3.86 15.78
CA ARG A 100 -1.47 5.30 16.00
C ARG A 100 -2.04 6.17 14.88
N SER A 101 -2.39 5.60 13.72
CA SER A 101 -2.83 6.35 12.55
C SER A 101 -4.35 6.27 12.42
N PRO A 102 -5.10 7.36 12.65
CA PRO A 102 -6.56 7.34 12.50
C PRO A 102 -7.01 7.13 11.06
N GLY A 103 -6.11 7.33 10.09
CA GLY A 103 -6.36 7.06 8.67
C GLY A 103 -6.20 5.59 8.28
N ILE A 104 -5.80 4.69 9.18
CA ILE A 104 -5.69 3.26 8.87
C ILE A 104 -6.74 2.48 9.64
N THR A 105 -7.49 1.64 8.95
CA THR A 105 -8.41 0.66 9.54
C THR A 105 -8.05 -0.75 9.06
N VAL A 106 -8.27 -1.74 9.92
CA VAL A 106 -8.05 -3.16 9.63
C VAL A 106 -9.31 -3.92 10.01
N SER A 107 -9.75 -4.83 9.14
CA SER A 107 -10.90 -5.72 9.37
C SER A 107 -10.59 -7.08 8.74
N GLY A 108 -10.38 -8.10 9.56
CA GLY A 108 -9.85 -9.38 9.12
C GLY A 108 -8.47 -9.24 8.48
N ASN A 109 -8.39 -9.45 7.17
CA ASN A 109 -7.17 -9.23 6.39
C ASN A 109 -7.19 -7.94 5.56
N ASP A 110 -8.34 -7.27 5.49
CA ASP A 110 -8.49 -6.04 4.73
C ASP A 110 -7.89 -4.87 5.50
N ILE A 111 -7.05 -4.10 4.83
CA ILE A 111 -6.48 -2.85 5.31
C ILE A 111 -7.02 -1.74 4.43
N SER A 112 -7.62 -0.72 5.04
CA SER A 112 -8.00 0.52 4.35
C SER A 112 -7.16 1.67 4.87
N VAL A 113 -6.63 2.48 3.96
CA VAL A 113 -5.80 3.65 4.27
C VAL A 113 -6.43 4.87 3.63
N THR A 114 -6.89 5.80 4.45
CA THR A 114 -7.25 7.16 4.03
C THR A 114 -6.03 8.04 4.15
N GLY A 115 -5.53 8.50 3.01
CA GLY A 115 -4.37 9.38 2.99
C GLY A 115 -4.68 10.82 3.39
N ARG A 116 -3.64 11.65 3.39
CA ARG A 116 -3.70 13.05 3.86
C ARG A 116 -4.60 13.96 3.03
N PHE A 117 -4.90 13.65 1.78
CA PHE A 117 -5.79 14.44 0.92
C PHE A 117 -7.18 13.80 0.80
N GLY A 118 -7.41 12.68 1.48
CA GLY A 118 -8.72 12.04 1.62
C GLY A 118 -8.96 10.89 0.64
N THR A 119 -7.94 10.49 -0.14
CA THR A 119 -8.04 9.32 -1.01
C THR A 119 -8.03 8.04 -0.17
N GLU A 120 -8.98 7.14 -0.43
CA GLU A 120 -9.03 5.82 0.21
C GLU A 120 -8.30 4.79 -0.66
N PHE A 121 -7.35 4.06 -0.09
CA PHE A 121 -6.67 2.92 -0.70
C PHE A 121 -7.03 1.66 0.07
N LYS A 122 -7.17 0.52 -0.61
CA LYS A 122 -7.45 -0.78 0.03
C LYS A 122 -6.45 -1.82 -0.41
N LEU A 123 -6.09 -2.72 0.50
CA LEU A 123 -5.29 -3.89 0.22
C LEU A 123 -5.70 -5.03 1.16
N GLU A 124 -5.50 -6.26 0.73
CA GLU A 124 -5.79 -7.45 1.54
C GLU A 124 -4.48 -8.16 1.88
N MET A 125 -4.19 -8.38 3.15
CA MET A 125 -3.06 -9.20 3.57
C MET A 125 -3.31 -10.67 3.27
N LYS A 126 -2.28 -11.37 2.78
CA LYS A 126 -2.38 -12.83 2.69
C LYS A 126 -2.46 -13.44 4.09
N PRO A 127 -3.27 -14.49 4.31
CA PRO A 127 -3.41 -15.13 5.63
C PRO A 127 -2.07 -15.60 6.23
N ASP A 128 -1.12 -15.99 5.37
CA ASP A 128 0.21 -16.44 5.78
C ASP A 128 1.20 -15.30 6.06
N LEU A 129 0.77 -14.04 5.90
CA LEU A 129 1.55 -12.82 6.09
C LEU A 129 2.80 -12.72 5.19
N SER A 130 2.85 -13.52 4.12
CA SER A 130 3.96 -13.53 3.18
C SER A 130 3.98 -12.32 2.27
N ASP A 131 2.81 -11.76 1.97
CA ASP A 131 2.62 -10.62 1.08
C ASP A 131 1.22 -10.02 1.28
N TRP A 132 0.88 -9.02 0.49
CA TRP A 132 -0.49 -8.58 0.29
C TRP A 132 -0.96 -8.88 -1.13
N ASN A 133 -2.27 -8.90 -1.32
CA ASN A 133 -2.91 -8.90 -2.62
C ASN A 133 -2.94 -7.49 -3.20
N GLU A 134 -3.51 -7.36 -4.38
CA GLU A 134 -3.53 -6.13 -5.15
C GLU A 134 -4.09 -4.94 -4.36
N ILE A 135 -3.50 -3.76 -4.59
CA ILE A 135 -3.96 -2.53 -3.97
C ILE A 135 -5.04 -1.93 -4.86
N GLU A 136 -6.22 -1.73 -4.29
CA GLU A 136 -7.35 -1.08 -4.95
C GLU A 136 -7.31 0.44 -4.73
N HIS A 137 -7.48 1.18 -5.82
CA HIS A 137 -7.76 2.60 -5.81
C HIS A 137 -9.16 2.84 -6.41
N PRO A 138 -10.06 3.57 -5.72
CA PRO A 138 -11.47 3.54 -6.05
C PRO A 138 -11.84 4.22 -7.37
N HIS A 139 -11.05 5.15 -7.93
CA HIS A 139 -11.56 5.99 -9.04
C HIS A 139 -10.48 6.53 -10.00
N GLY A 140 -10.92 7.04 -11.15
CA GLY A 140 -10.07 7.60 -12.21
C GLY A 140 -9.50 9.01 -11.93
N ASP A 141 -9.18 9.73 -12.99
CA ASP A 141 -8.53 11.06 -12.99
C ASP A 141 -9.29 12.14 -12.20
N ASP A 142 -10.63 12.07 -12.16
CA ASP A 142 -11.50 12.94 -11.36
C ASP A 142 -11.24 12.87 -9.84
N CYS A 143 -10.44 11.90 -9.39
CA CYS A 143 -10.13 11.70 -7.97
C CYS A 143 -8.74 12.17 -7.55
N VAL A 144 -7.97 12.80 -8.45
CA VAL A 144 -6.71 13.45 -8.08
C VAL A 144 -7.02 14.69 -7.22
N PRO A 145 -6.55 14.76 -5.97
CA PRO A 145 -6.75 15.92 -5.11
C PRO A 145 -6.22 17.21 -5.75
N GLU A 146 -6.91 18.34 -5.53
CA GLU A 146 -6.54 19.65 -6.11
C GLU A 146 -5.09 20.04 -5.77
N GLU A 147 -4.64 19.73 -4.55
CA GLU A 147 -3.27 19.97 -4.08
C GLU A 147 -2.21 19.22 -4.92
N LEU A 148 -2.59 18.10 -5.52
CA LEU A 148 -1.73 17.24 -6.34
C LEU A 148 -1.87 17.50 -7.84
N HIS A 149 -2.67 18.47 -8.27
CA HIS A 149 -2.80 18.82 -9.69
C HIS A 149 -1.48 19.26 -10.34
N HIS A 150 -0.51 19.70 -9.54
CA HIS A 150 0.84 20.01 -10.03
C HIS A 150 1.63 18.77 -10.51
N LEU A 151 1.21 17.56 -10.11
CA LEU A 151 1.78 16.29 -10.60
C LEU A 151 1.22 15.90 -11.98
N LEU A 152 0.10 16.50 -12.40
CA LEU A 152 -0.51 16.26 -13.70
C LEU A 152 0.47 16.72 -14.79
N LYS A 153 0.86 15.80 -15.67
CA LYS A 153 1.75 16.07 -16.79
C LYS A 153 0.96 16.67 -17.96
N GLU A 154 1.62 17.48 -18.79
CA GLU A 154 1.00 18.10 -19.97
C GLU A 154 0.42 17.04 -20.92
N PRO A 155 -0.72 17.34 -21.58
CA PRO A 155 -1.32 16.49 -22.61
C PRO A 155 -0.30 16.05 -23.65
N ARG A 156 -0.35 14.78 -24.05
CA ARG A 156 0.52 14.24 -25.11
C ARG A 156 -0.33 13.73 -26.26
N THR A 157 0.19 13.93 -27.48
CA THR A 157 -0.36 13.24 -28.64
C THR A 157 -0.02 11.76 -28.53
N VAL A 158 -1.03 10.91 -28.56
CA VAL A 158 -0.93 9.44 -28.60
C VAL A 158 -1.61 8.93 -29.88
N VAL A 159 -1.30 7.70 -30.26
CA VAL A 159 -1.95 7.02 -31.39
C VAL A 159 -2.88 5.97 -30.81
N ILE A 160 -4.16 6.02 -31.18
CA ILE A 160 -5.20 5.06 -30.80
C ILE A 160 -5.94 4.66 -32.08
N ASN A 161 -5.96 3.36 -32.39
CA ASN A 161 -6.49 2.82 -33.64
C ASN A 161 -5.90 3.51 -34.89
N GLY A 162 -4.61 3.89 -34.85
CA GLY A 162 -3.94 4.61 -35.92
C GLY A 162 -4.33 6.10 -36.06
N GLU A 163 -5.21 6.62 -35.21
CA GLU A 163 -5.57 8.05 -35.17
C GLU A 163 -4.75 8.79 -34.13
N ARG A 164 -4.22 9.96 -34.49
CA ARG A 164 -3.53 10.85 -33.54
C ARG A 164 -4.55 11.58 -32.69
N VAL A 165 -4.59 11.24 -31.41
CA VAL A 165 -5.48 11.85 -30.42
C VAL A 165 -4.63 12.64 -29.43
N LEU A 166 -5.05 13.86 -29.13
CA LEU A 166 -4.53 14.59 -27.96
C LEU A 166 -5.09 13.89 -26.73
N SER A 167 -4.27 13.08 -26.07
CA SER A 167 -4.60 12.56 -24.76
C SER A 167 -4.25 13.65 -23.74
N ASN A 168 -5.29 14.26 -23.17
CA ASN A 168 -5.18 15.14 -22.00
C ASN A 168 -4.98 14.35 -20.70
N GLU A 169 -4.95 13.03 -20.79
CA GLU A 169 -5.28 12.15 -19.70
C GLU A 169 -3.96 11.67 -19.10
N ASN A 170 -3.54 12.28 -18.00
CA ASN A 170 -2.91 11.48 -16.96
C ASN A 170 -4.01 10.50 -16.52
N TYR A 171 -4.14 9.44 -17.29
CA TYR A 171 -5.19 8.46 -17.12
C TYR A 171 -4.83 7.70 -15.87
N VAL A 172 -5.65 7.85 -14.84
CA VAL A 172 -5.63 6.97 -13.66
C VAL A 172 -6.63 5.88 -14.01
N PRO A 173 -6.19 4.65 -14.31
CA PRO A 173 -7.15 3.61 -14.67
C PRO A 173 -8.17 3.41 -13.56
N GLU A 174 -9.44 3.35 -13.94
CA GLU A 174 -10.49 2.89 -13.04
C GLU A 174 -10.10 1.48 -12.60
N THR A 175 -10.05 1.23 -11.30
CA THR A 175 -9.60 -0.06 -10.74
C THR A 175 -8.19 -0.47 -11.17
N VAL A 176 -7.20 0.44 -11.09
CA VAL A 176 -5.80 -0.04 -11.04
C VAL A 176 -5.61 -0.83 -9.77
N TYR A 177 -5.38 -2.11 -9.97
CA TYR A 177 -4.66 -2.95 -9.05
C TYR A 177 -3.18 -2.56 -9.11
N LEU A 178 -2.72 -1.75 -8.16
CA LEU A 178 -1.30 -1.44 -8.09
C LEU A 178 -0.59 -2.72 -7.66
N CYS A 179 0.16 -3.34 -8.58
CA CYS A 179 1.09 -4.43 -8.25
C CYS A 179 2.31 -3.87 -7.51
N TRP A 180 2.09 -3.24 -6.37
CA TRP A 180 3.13 -2.80 -5.47
C TRP A 180 3.46 -3.95 -4.51
N GLU A 181 4.03 -5.02 -5.06
CA GLU A 181 4.48 -6.17 -4.27
C GLU A 181 5.64 -5.78 -3.36
N CYS A 182 5.83 -6.54 -2.27
CA CYS A 182 7.04 -6.40 -1.49
C CYS A 182 8.27 -6.70 -2.38
N PRO A 183 9.28 -5.79 -2.45
CA PRO A 183 10.43 -6.03 -3.32
C PRO A 183 11.14 -7.35 -2.97
N ARG A 184 11.61 -8.07 -3.99
CA ARG A 184 12.27 -9.36 -3.78
C ARG A 184 13.44 -9.24 -2.80
N GLY A 185 13.43 -10.09 -1.78
CA GLY A 185 14.47 -10.14 -0.75
C GLY A 185 14.29 -9.11 0.37
N ILE A 186 13.22 -8.31 0.35
CA ILE A 186 12.82 -7.45 1.46
C ILE A 186 11.78 -8.20 2.32
N PRO A 187 11.93 -8.20 3.65
CA PRO A 187 10.91 -8.76 4.52
C PRO A 187 9.57 -8.05 4.35
N THR A 188 8.49 -8.83 4.23
CA THR A 188 7.12 -8.35 4.11
C THR A 188 6.75 -7.20 5.07
N PRO A 189 7.05 -7.25 6.38
CA PRO A 189 6.70 -6.14 7.27
C PRO A 189 7.44 -4.83 6.94
N VAL A 190 8.63 -4.88 6.35
CA VAL A 190 9.37 -3.67 5.89
C VAL A 190 8.66 -3.07 4.68
N GLY A 191 8.27 -3.91 3.73
CA GLY A 191 7.53 -3.50 2.54
C GLY A 191 6.18 -2.89 2.92
N LEU A 192 5.41 -3.58 3.78
CA LEU A 192 4.11 -3.12 4.25
C LEU A 192 4.22 -1.80 5.01
N TYR A 193 5.18 -1.66 5.93
CA TYR A 193 5.40 -0.39 6.64
C TYR A 193 5.64 0.78 5.68
N SER A 194 6.50 0.57 4.68
CA SER A 194 6.82 1.58 3.67
C SER A 194 5.61 1.92 2.80
N LEU A 195 4.82 0.92 2.43
CA LEU A 195 3.60 1.08 1.65
C LEU A 195 2.54 1.89 2.40
N LEU A 196 2.29 1.57 3.67
CA LEU A 196 1.34 2.31 4.51
C LEU A 196 1.75 3.78 4.66
N LEU A 197 3.04 4.06 4.83
CA LEU A 197 3.54 5.44 4.86
C LEU A 197 3.34 6.16 3.52
N ALA A 198 3.58 5.48 2.40
CA ALA A 198 3.36 6.06 1.07
C ALA A 198 1.87 6.37 0.83
N MET A 199 0.97 5.49 1.25
CA MET A 199 -0.49 5.70 1.16
C MET A 199 -0.96 6.83 2.06
N LEU A 200 -0.42 6.96 3.28
CA LEU A 200 -0.74 8.06 4.18
C LEU A 200 -0.31 9.42 3.62
N ASP A 201 0.87 9.51 2.99
CA ASP A 201 1.32 10.73 2.32
C ASP A 201 0.60 10.99 0.99
N GLU A 202 0.11 9.94 0.34
CA GLU A 202 -0.51 9.90 -0.99
C GLU A 202 0.35 10.34 -2.17
N THR A 203 1.26 11.31 -2.00
CA THR A 203 2.01 11.95 -3.09
C THR A 203 2.74 10.92 -3.96
N LYS A 204 3.39 9.93 -3.33
CA LYS A 204 4.12 8.87 -4.03
C LYS A 204 3.22 7.87 -4.75
N VAL A 205 2.04 7.61 -4.20
CA VAL A 205 1.05 6.74 -4.85
C VAL A 205 0.48 7.43 -6.09
N TRP A 206 0.17 8.72 -5.96
CA TRP A 206 -0.29 9.53 -7.10
C TRP A 206 0.78 9.75 -8.16
N GLU A 207 2.05 10.00 -7.78
CA GLU A 207 3.16 10.05 -8.74
C GLU A 207 3.23 8.78 -9.60
N TYR A 208 3.03 7.61 -9.00
CA TYR A 208 3.00 6.32 -9.70
C TYR A 208 1.75 6.16 -10.57
N LEU A 209 0.56 6.42 -10.03
CA LEU A 209 -0.72 6.31 -10.76
C LEU A 209 -0.78 7.24 -11.98
N LEU A 210 -0.23 8.45 -11.86
CA LEU A 210 -0.21 9.45 -12.93
C LEU A 210 0.90 9.21 -13.96
N ASP A 211 1.71 8.17 -13.82
CA ASP A 211 2.74 7.82 -14.81
C ASP A 211 2.33 6.71 -15.78
N TYR A 212 1.07 6.25 -15.69
CA TYR A 212 0.48 5.42 -16.72
C TYR A 212 0.17 6.22 -17.97
N ILE A 213 0.43 5.62 -19.13
CA ILE A 213 0.07 6.20 -20.42
C ILE A 213 -0.68 5.18 -21.27
N ALA A 214 -1.67 5.67 -22.00
CA ALA A 214 -2.31 4.91 -23.05
C ALA A 214 -1.30 4.65 -24.18
N ALA A 215 -1.28 3.42 -24.65
CA ALA A 215 -0.38 3.00 -25.70
C ALA A 215 -1.09 2.04 -26.65
N GLU A 216 -0.69 2.04 -27.92
CA GLU A 216 -1.18 1.11 -28.93
C GLU A 216 -0.05 0.18 -29.39
N CYS A 217 -0.37 -1.11 -29.48
CA CYS A 217 0.53 -2.11 -30.03
C CYS A 217 0.72 -1.85 -31.52
N TRP A 218 1.92 -1.54 -31.98
CA TRP A 218 2.11 -1.24 -33.40
C TRP A 218 1.94 -2.46 -34.34
N ALA A 219 1.98 -3.68 -33.81
CA ALA A 219 1.87 -4.91 -34.60
C ALA A 219 0.43 -5.43 -34.72
N CYS A 220 -0.34 -5.42 -33.63
CA CYS A 220 -1.74 -5.90 -33.63
C CYS A 220 -2.78 -4.81 -33.40
N HIS A 221 -2.37 -3.56 -33.17
CA HIS A 221 -3.24 -2.43 -32.85
C HIS A 221 -4.06 -2.60 -31.57
N ASP A 222 -3.66 -3.54 -30.70
CA ASP A 222 -4.27 -3.71 -29.38
C ASP A 222 -3.90 -2.51 -28.48
N THR A 223 -4.89 -1.98 -27.78
CA THR A 223 -4.75 -0.77 -26.97
C THR A 223 -4.72 -1.13 -25.50
N GLY A 224 -3.78 -0.56 -24.74
CA GLY A 224 -3.63 -0.82 -23.32
C GLY A 224 -2.97 0.34 -22.58
N PHE A 225 -2.87 0.20 -21.25
CA PHE A 225 -2.20 1.16 -20.38
C PHE A 225 -0.88 0.57 -19.91
N LEU A 226 0.18 1.36 -19.96
CA LEU A 226 1.51 0.97 -19.51
C LEU A 226 2.04 2.00 -18.53
N HIS A 227 2.66 1.51 -17.47
CA HIS A 227 3.46 2.38 -16.61
C HIS A 227 4.70 2.86 -17.39
N ARG A 228 5.09 4.13 -17.25
CA ARG A 228 6.21 4.72 -18.01
C ARG A 228 7.52 3.93 -17.91
N ASP A 229 7.82 3.34 -16.75
CA ASP A 229 9.04 2.55 -16.56
C ASP A 229 9.07 1.22 -17.33
N GLN A 230 7.91 0.78 -17.85
CA GLN A 230 7.81 -0.40 -18.71
C GLN A 230 8.07 -0.05 -20.19
N PHE A 231 8.30 1.22 -20.53
CA PHE A 231 8.75 1.59 -21.87
C PHE A 231 10.20 1.18 -22.07
N PRO A 232 10.50 0.33 -23.07
CA PRO A 232 11.88 0.00 -23.40
C PRO A 232 12.61 1.27 -23.82
N SER A 233 13.77 1.54 -23.19
CA SER A 233 14.65 2.67 -23.50
C SER A 233 15.12 2.72 -24.97
N ASP A 234 15.05 1.58 -25.65
CA ASP A 234 15.62 1.34 -26.97
C ASP A 234 14.58 1.42 -28.09
N LEU A 235 13.29 1.47 -27.74
CA LEU A 235 12.28 1.96 -28.67
C LEU A 235 12.48 3.47 -28.71
N THR A 236 13.04 3.97 -29.81
CA THR A 236 12.91 5.37 -30.18
C THR A 236 11.44 5.74 -30.04
N ILE A 237 11.12 6.39 -28.92
CA ILE A 237 9.90 7.16 -28.78
C ILE A 237 10.02 8.12 -29.95
N ASP A 238 9.28 7.87 -31.03
CA ASP A 238 9.04 8.93 -31.99
C ASP A 238 8.54 10.08 -31.11
N PRO A 239 9.23 11.25 -31.11
CA PRO A 239 8.82 12.40 -30.31
C PRO A 239 7.37 12.86 -30.61
N SER A 240 6.70 12.22 -31.58
CA SER A 240 5.29 12.41 -31.94
C SER A 240 4.27 11.34 -31.48
N GLY A 241 4.64 10.37 -30.62
CA GLY A 241 3.69 9.66 -29.74
C GLY A 241 3.39 8.16 -30.01
N GLY A 242 3.65 7.32 -29.00
CA GLY A 242 2.68 6.31 -28.53
C GLY A 242 2.62 4.90 -29.14
N LEU A 243 3.72 4.34 -29.66
CA LEU A 243 3.73 2.94 -30.16
C LEU A 243 4.63 2.03 -29.32
N TYR A 244 4.10 0.89 -28.87
CA TYR A 244 4.81 -0.12 -28.07
C TYR A 244 4.52 -1.53 -28.58
N LEU A 245 5.21 -2.53 -28.04
CA LEU A 245 5.00 -3.93 -28.38
C LEU A 245 4.26 -4.64 -27.24
N CYS A 246 3.04 -5.14 -27.48
CA CYS A 246 2.25 -5.77 -26.42
C CYS A 246 2.72 -7.19 -26.10
N PHE A 247 2.29 -7.69 -24.94
CA PHE A 247 2.56 -9.05 -24.48
C PHE A 247 2.19 -10.12 -25.52
N TRP A 248 1.08 -9.93 -26.25
CA TRP A 248 0.61 -10.88 -27.25
C TRP A 248 1.47 -10.97 -28.51
N CYS A 249 2.00 -9.83 -28.96
CA CYS A 249 2.86 -9.79 -30.14
C CYS A 249 4.28 -10.23 -29.82
N GLY A 250 4.75 -9.92 -28.60
CA GLY A 250 6.09 -10.30 -28.14
C GLY A 250 7.21 -9.73 -29.01
N PRO A 251 8.47 -10.02 -28.68
CA PRO A 251 9.65 -9.43 -29.34
C PRO A 251 9.82 -9.79 -30.83
N ASP A 252 9.10 -10.79 -31.34
CA ASP A 252 9.22 -11.28 -32.72
C ASP A 252 8.27 -10.58 -33.71
N ALA A 253 7.68 -9.45 -33.33
CA ALA A 253 6.80 -8.68 -34.21
C ALA A 253 7.51 -8.13 -35.46
N PRO A 254 6.82 -8.07 -36.61
CA PRO A 254 7.42 -7.70 -37.90
C PRO A 254 7.84 -6.24 -37.93
N GLU A 255 9.11 -5.89 -38.21
CA GLU A 255 9.71 -4.54 -38.15
C GLU A 255 8.82 -3.35 -38.59
N GLN A 256 8.89 -2.22 -37.86
CA GLN A 256 8.23 -0.96 -38.26
C GLN A 256 8.82 -0.49 -39.59
N HIS A 257 8.00 -0.38 -40.64
CA HIS A 257 8.37 0.13 -41.95
C HIS A 257 8.05 1.63 -42.11
#